data_AF-A0A0F7W825-F1
#
_entry.id   AF-A0A0F7W825-F1
#
_cell.length_a   1.000
_cell.length_b   1.000
_cell.length_c   1.000
_cell.angle_alpha   90.00
_cell.angle_beta   90.00
_cell.angle_gamma   90.00
#
_symmetry.space_group_name_H-M   'P 1'
#
loop_
_entity.id
_entity.type
_entity.pdbx_description
1 polymer ?
#
loop_
_entity_poly.entity_id
_entity_poly.type
_entity_poly.pdbx_seq_one_letter_code
_entity_poly.pdbx_strand_id
1 'polypeptide(L)'
;MGSHTRRPGEYVRHAGRVLLDDYCRATGEYYASGTWHHQESLSGFGAGRTVEAELVPEPHNPWDARAVALDLDGRRVGYLPATSAKMWHDVVRAWNAAGYALYARAETNRWGDGEAGSLGLTVPAWDWESLLALAEAAGLRAGWQAAMAELDAQQRLLLCEDGGYSPDESVLKAMWKRRARHPLFRWGAPGEGDLTERMPFWYGYFVRERMREETGRERERLRLARSVKAALLGEFRAEIGRRREREREQARLLRRQQDERALRLQGEGRSVSDVAAVLGLTPKQAENALARARQAAGVTARRVADLQTERRRDAARAVGLKRSGLARAQIARAMGRSADTVDELLKDGLFYETPHDQPERLELARRCADLRAAGLVKEEVLSRLAVSRKQALRAFRDAAFLEAQGAQGAQEV
;
A
#
# COMPACT_ATOMS: atom_id res chain seq x y z
N MET A 1 5.67 15.27 -58.71
CA MET A 1 4.32 15.25 -58.10
C MET A 1 3.51 16.37 -58.72
N GLY A 2 2.27 16.09 -59.16
CA GLY A 2 1.40 17.14 -59.72
C GLY A 2 0.97 18.14 -58.64
N SER A 3 0.58 19.34 -59.03
CA SER A 3 -0.06 20.33 -58.15
C SER A 3 -1.58 20.20 -58.24
N HIS A 4 -2.27 20.23 -57.09
CA HIS A 4 -3.74 20.17 -57.08
C HIS A 4 -4.24 21.59 -57.19
N THR A 5 -4.96 21.93 -58.24
CA THR A 5 -5.57 23.26 -58.35
C THR A 5 -7.01 23.16 -57.88
N ARG A 6 -7.38 23.99 -56.89
CA ARG A 6 -8.77 24.11 -56.43
C ARG A 6 -9.67 24.43 -57.63
N ARG A 7 -10.79 23.72 -57.74
CA ARG A 7 -11.77 23.99 -58.81
C ARG A 7 -12.47 25.32 -58.54
N PRO A 8 -12.93 26.04 -59.57
CA PRO A 8 -13.78 27.21 -59.37
C PRO A 8 -14.98 26.87 -58.50
N GLY A 9 -15.21 27.64 -57.42
CA GLY A 9 -16.29 27.42 -56.46
C GLY A 9 -16.06 26.30 -55.44
N GLU A 10 -14.92 25.59 -55.47
CA GLU A 10 -14.61 24.56 -54.47
C GLU A 10 -14.47 25.13 -53.06
N TYR A 11 -13.95 26.34 -52.96
CA TYR A 11 -13.91 27.12 -51.74
C TYR A 11 -14.38 28.54 -52.06
N VAL A 12 -15.30 29.05 -51.25
CA VAL A 12 -15.71 30.45 -51.26
C VAL A 12 -15.35 31.01 -49.90
N ARG A 13 -14.50 32.04 -49.89
CA ARG A 13 -14.08 32.68 -48.65
C ARG A 13 -15.28 33.20 -47.89
N HIS A 14 -15.34 32.86 -46.61
CA HIS A 14 -16.42 33.27 -45.74
C HIS A 14 -16.21 34.69 -45.21
N ALA A 15 -17.31 35.42 -44.96
CA ALA A 15 -17.26 36.82 -44.53
C ALA A 15 -16.82 36.98 -43.06
N GLY A 16 -17.19 36.02 -42.21
CA GLY A 16 -16.70 35.97 -40.84
C GLY A 16 -15.21 35.62 -40.82
N ARG A 17 -14.46 36.23 -39.90
CA ARG A 17 -13.03 35.99 -39.75
C ARG A 17 -12.70 35.68 -38.30
N VAL A 18 -11.95 34.60 -38.08
CA VAL A 18 -11.43 34.21 -36.77
C VAL A 18 -9.92 34.08 -36.88
N LEU A 19 -9.20 34.88 -36.10
CA LEU A 19 -7.75 34.75 -35.96
C LEU A 19 -7.46 33.80 -34.80
N LEU A 20 -6.87 32.65 -35.09
CA LEU A 20 -6.61 31.60 -34.11
C LEU A 20 -5.72 32.08 -32.97
N ASP A 21 -4.78 32.97 -33.24
CA ASP A 21 -3.88 33.56 -32.24
C ASP A 21 -4.59 34.29 -31.09
N ASP A 22 -5.83 34.75 -31.31
CA ASP A 22 -6.61 35.44 -30.27
C ASP A 22 -7.30 34.46 -29.30
N TYR A 23 -7.42 33.19 -29.68
CA TYR A 23 -8.17 32.17 -28.95
C TYR A 23 -7.34 30.95 -28.57
N CYS A 24 -6.23 30.72 -29.27
CA CYS A 24 -5.42 29.53 -29.16
C CYS A 24 -4.04 29.85 -28.64
N ARG A 25 -3.56 29.04 -27.70
CA ARG A 25 -2.20 29.16 -27.20
C ARG A 25 -1.22 28.43 -28.12
N ALA A 26 -0.23 29.15 -28.62
CA ALA A 26 0.89 28.54 -29.34
C ALA A 26 1.81 27.77 -28.38
N THR A 27 2.20 26.55 -28.78
CA THR A 27 3.12 25.65 -28.04
C THR A 27 4.36 25.27 -28.84
N GLY A 28 4.43 25.70 -30.09
CA GLY A 28 5.52 25.43 -31.00
C GLY A 28 5.18 25.95 -32.38
N GLU A 29 5.77 25.34 -33.40
CA GLU A 29 5.67 25.79 -34.78
C GLU A 29 5.51 24.59 -35.73
N TYR A 30 4.71 24.77 -36.78
CA TYR A 30 4.65 23.91 -37.94
C TYR A 30 5.35 24.56 -39.12
N TYR A 31 6.25 23.81 -39.74
CA TYR A 31 6.76 24.14 -41.06
C TYR A 31 5.72 23.72 -42.10
N ALA A 32 5.23 24.68 -42.89
CA ALA A 32 4.27 24.41 -43.95
C ALA A 32 4.87 23.41 -44.96
N SER A 33 4.11 22.37 -45.26
CA SER A 33 4.50 21.34 -46.21
C SER A 33 4.25 21.80 -47.65
N GLY A 34 5.12 21.37 -48.57
CA GLY A 34 4.96 21.65 -50.00
C GLY A 34 5.28 23.08 -50.44
N THR A 35 5.83 23.94 -49.57
CA THR A 35 6.20 25.33 -49.90
C THR A 35 7.13 25.46 -51.11
N TRP A 36 8.00 24.46 -51.33
CA TRP A 36 8.90 24.37 -52.49
C TRP A 36 8.16 24.33 -53.84
N HIS A 37 6.91 23.86 -53.87
CA HIS A 37 6.05 23.89 -55.07
C HIS A 37 5.37 25.24 -55.29
N HIS A 38 5.41 26.13 -54.30
CA HIS A 38 4.66 27.38 -54.27
C HIS A 38 5.57 28.61 -54.17
N GLN A 39 6.82 28.50 -54.63
CA GLN A 39 7.80 29.60 -54.58
C GLN A 39 7.33 30.86 -55.29
N GLU A 40 6.61 30.73 -56.41
CA GLU A 40 6.04 31.89 -57.12
C GLU A 40 5.00 32.65 -56.28
N SER A 41 4.21 31.94 -55.47
CA SER A 41 3.24 32.59 -54.57
C SER A 41 3.92 33.20 -53.36
N LEU A 42 4.95 32.54 -52.80
CA LEU A 42 5.70 33.01 -51.64
C LEU A 42 6.63 34.20 -51.96
N SER A 43 7.18 34.28 -53.17
CA SER A 43 8.12 35.34 -53.58
C SER A 43 7.53 36.75 -53.48
N GLY A 44 6.21 36.89 -53.62
CA GLY A 44 5.50 38.15 -53.47
C GLY A 44 5.51 38.75 -52.06
N PHE A 45 5.82 37.95 -51.04
CA PHE A 45 5.81 38.39 -49.63
C PHE A 45 7.21 38.67 -49.07
N GLY A 46 8.25 38.06 -49.66
CA GLY A 46 9.62 38.10 -49.14
C GLY A 46 9.79 37.27 -47.87
N ALA A 47 11.04 37.13 -47.39
CA ALA A 47 11.37 36.41 -46.15
C ALA A 47 11.39 37.33 -44.92
N GLY A 48 11.20 36.77 -43.73
CA GLY A 48 11.23 37.45 -42.44
C GLY A 48 10.02 38.33 -42.17
N ARG A 49 8.88 38.07 -42.83
CA ARG A 49 7.65 38.86 -42.66
C ARG A 49 6.62 38.08 -41.87
N THR A 50 6.00 38.75 -40.90
CA THR A 50 4.76 38.27 -40.29
C THR A 50 3.62 38.53 -41.26
N VAL A 51 2.89 37.48 -41.61
CA VAL A 51 1.75 37.47 -42.52
C VAL A 51 0.58 36.75 -41.87
N GLU A 52 -0.61 36.82 -42.45
CA GLU A 52 -1.77 36.06 -41.98
C GLU A 52 -2.10 34.97 -43.00
N ALA A 53 -2.02 33.72 -42.57
CA ALA A 53 -2.35 32.56 -43.38
C ALA A 53 -3.78 32.11 -43.11
N GLU A 54 -4.60 32.07 -44.16
CA GLU A 54 -5.93 31.46 -44.13
C GLU A 54 -5.79 29.94 -44.18
N LEU A 55 -6.49 29.24 -43.29
CA LEU A 55 -6.58 27.77 -43.30
C LEU A 55 -7.76 27.37 -44.20
N VAL A 56 -7.47 26.70 -45.31
CA VAL A 56 -8.48 26.33 -46.30
C VAL A 56 -8.57 24.81 -46.44
N PRO A 57 -9.73 24.17 -46.19
CA PRO A 57 -9.85 22.72 -46.29
C PRO A 57 -9.99 22.29 -47.74
N GLU A 58 -9.31 21.22 -48.15
CA GLU A 58 -9.33 20.72 -49.53
C GLU A 58 -9.85 19.28 -49.63
N PRO A 59 -11.16 19.06 -49.48
CA PRO A 59 -11.76 17.73 -49.41
C PRO A 59 -11.71 16.92 -50.72
N HIS A 60 -11.26 17.52 -51.82
CA HIS A 60 -11.07 16.85 -53.11
C HIS A 60 -9.61 16.83 -53.55
N ASN A 61 -8.68 17.13 -52.64
CA ASN A 61 -7.26 16.95 -52.89
C ASN A 61 -6.98 15.45 -53.13
N PRO A 62 -6.37 15.07 -54.27
CA PRO A 62 -6.22 13.66 -54.67
C PRO A 62 -5.20 12.88 -53.85
N TRP A 63 -4.36 13.56 -53.04
CA TRP A 63 -3.33 12.92 -52.22
C TRP A 63 -3.74 12.81 -50.75
N ASP A 64 -4.55 13.74 -50.27
CA ASP A 64 -5.04 13.75 -48.89
C ASP A 64 -6.36 14.53 -48.84
N ALA A 65 -7.50 13.83 -48.77
CA ALA A 65 -8.82 14.45 -48.62
C ALA A 65 -9.00 15.22 -47.30
N ARG A 66 -8.03 15.15 -46.39
CA ARG A 66 -7.98 15.95 -45.15
C ARG A 66 -6.96 17.07 -45.21
N ALA A 67 -6.40 17.36 -46.39
CA ALA A 67 -5.48 18.46 -46.56
C ALA A 67 -6.10 19.79 -46.11
N VAL A 68 -5.27 20.60 -45.47
CA VAL A 68 -5.57 22.00 -45.13
C VAL A 68 -4.50 22.84 -45.77
N ALA A 69 -4.88 23.54 -46.83
CA ALA A 69 -4.05 24.51 -47.51
C ALA A 69 -3.85 25.76 -46.64
N LEU A 70 -2.70 26.39 -46.81
CA LEU A 70 -2.35 27.67 -46.23
C LEU A 70 -2.33 28.70 -47.36
N ASP A 71 -3.23 29.67 -47.28
CA ASP A 71 -3.39 30.72 -48.28
C ASP A 71 -2.91 32.06 -47.75
N LEU A 72 -2.08 32.77 -48.52
CA LEU A 72 -1.76 34.18 -48.30
C LEU A 72 -2.43 35.00 -49.40
N ASP A 73 -3.25 35.98 -49.02
CA ASP A 73 -4.03 36.82 -49.95
C ASP A 73 -4.82 36.00 -51.00
N GLY A 74 -5.33 34.83 -50.60
CA GLY A 74 -6.08 33.91 -51.47
C GLY A 74 -5.23 33.09 -52.44
N ARG A 75 -3.91 33.12 -52.30
CA ARG A 75 -2.97 32.28 -53.07
C ARG A 75 -2.42 31.18 -52.18
N ARG A 76 -2.47 29.93 -52.64
CA ARG A 76 -1.90 28.81 -51.90
C ARG A 76 -0.39 28.90 -51.85
N VAL A 77 0.16 28.84 -50.64
CA VAL A 77 1.62 28.87 -50.41
C VAL A 77 2.17 27.58 -49.79
N GLY A 78 1.30 26.69 -49.34
CA GLY A 78 1.67 25.39 -48.78
C GLY A 78 0.48 24.73 -48.10
N TYR A 79 0.78 23.76 -47.24
CA TYR A 79 -0.21 23.01 -46.47
C TYR A 79 0.23 22.86 -45.02
N LEU A 80 -0.72 22.66 -44.11
CA LEU A 80 -0.38 22.07 -42.83
C LEU A 80 0.23 20.67 -43.03
N PRO A 81 1.20 20.25 -42.19
CA PRO A 81 1.68 18.87 -42.18
C PRO A 81 0.52 17.88 -42.05
N ALA A 82 0.55 16.76 -42.76
CA ALA A 82 -0.55 15.79 -42.80
C ALA A 82 -0.99 15.29 -41.40
N THR A 83 -0.02 15.14 -40.49
CA THR A 83 -0.26 14.77 -39.08
C THR A 83 -1.12 15.79 -38.33
N SER A 84 -1.00 17.08 -38.67
CA SER A 84 -1.80 18.18 -38.12
C SER A 84 -3.08 18.40 -38.91
N ALA A 85 -3.00 18.33 -40.24
CA ALA A 85 -4.13 18.57 -41.15
C ALA A 85 -5.32 17.65 -40.83
N LYS A 86 -5.07 16.37 -40.53
CA LYS A 86 -6.13 15.42 -40.14
C LYS A 86 -6.95 15.86 -38.90
N MET A 87 -6.36 16.65 -38.00
CA MET A 87 -7.03 17.17 -36.80
C MET A 87 -7.77 18.48 -37.12
N TRP A 88 -7.14 19.35 -37.92
CA TRP A 88 -7.67 20.67 -38.27
C TRP A 88 -8.76 20.64 -39.33
N HIS A 89 -8.76 19.68 -40.24
CA HIS A 89 -9.65 19.67 -41.41
C HIS A 89 -11.14 19.78 -41.04
N ASP A 90 -11.63 18.92 -40.14
CA ASP A 90 -13.03 18.96 -39.72
C ASP A 90 -13.35 20.23 -38.90
N VAL A 91 -12.39 20.75 -38.14
CA VAL A 91 -12.55 22.00 -37.38
C VAL A 91 -12.72 23.17 -38.33
N VAL A 92 -11.79 23.34 -39.28
CA VAL A 92 -11.86 24.39 -40.32
C VAL A 92 -13.17 24.28 -41.10
N ARG A 93 -13.57 23.08 -41.52
CA ARG A 93 -14.84 22.87 -42.23
C ARG A 93 -16.05 23.25 -41.40
N ALA A 94 -16.08 22.92 -40.11
CA ALA A 94 -17.20 23.23 -39.24
C ALA A 94 -17.34 24.75 -39.02
N TRP A 95 -16.22 25.46 -38.83
CA TRP A 95 -16.22 26.93 -38.74
C TRP A 95 -16.61 27.60 -40.07
N ASN A 96 -16.12 27.08 -41.20
CA ASN A 96 -16.54 27.51 -42.54
C ASN A 96 -18.05 27.34 -42.74
N ALA A 97 -18.61 26.19 -42.32
CA ALA A 97 -20.06 25.94 -42.36
C ALA A 97 -20.86 26.90 -41.45
N ALA A 98 -20.24 27.39 -40.37
CA ALA A 98 -20.79 28.44 -39.52
C ALA A 98 -20.58 29.86 -40.07
N GLY A 99 -19.94 30.02 -41.23
CA GLY A 99 -19.74 31.30 -41.91
C GLY A 99 -18.46 32.04 -41.54
N TYR A 100 -17.47 31.35 -40.95
CA TYR A 100 -16.20 31.94 -40.53
C TYR A 100 -15.01 31.28 -41.21
N ALA A 101 -14.12 32.08 -41.81
CA ALA A 101 -12.80 31.66 -42.27
C ALA A 101 -11.79 31.75 -41.11
N LEU A 102 -10.95 30.72 -40.97
CA LEU A 102 -9.93 30.64 -39.92
C LEU A 102 -8.58 31.14 -40.45
N TYR A 103 -7.91 31.98 -39.65
CA TYR A 103 -6.61 32.57 -39.95
C TYR A 103 -5.62 32.28 -38.84
N ALA A 104 -4.35 32.27 -39.18
CA ALA A 104 -3.22 32.16 -38.28
C ALA A 104 -2.19 33.22 -38.61
N ARG A 105 -1.56 33.84 -37.60
CA ARG A 105 -0.31 34.55 -37.86
C ARG A 105 0.74 33.55 -38.29
N ALA A 106 1.52 33.92 -39.28
CA ALA A 106 2.53 33.07 -39.88
C ALA A 106 3.77 33.91 -40.17
N GLU A 107 4.91 33.24 -40.28
CA GLU A 107 6.17 33.88 -40.65
C GLU A 107 6.69 33.30 -41.94
N THR A 108 6.95 34.18 -42.91
CA THR A 108 7.68 33.79 -44.12
C THR A 108 9.15 33.65 -43.77
N ASN A 109 9.76 32.54 -44.16
CA ASN A 109 11.13 32.21 -43.78
C ASN A 109 11.97 31.84 -45.00
N ARG A 110 13.30 31.89 -44.87
CA ARG A 110 14.20 31.35 -45.88
C ARG A 110 14.76 30.03 -45.36
N TRP A 111 14.58 28.96 -46.13
CA TRP A 111 15.07 27.62 -45.81
C TRP A 111 16.23 27.27 -46.77
N GLY A 112 17.37 26.90 -46.20
CA GLY A 112 18.62 26.63 -46.92
C GLY A 112 19.67 27.73 -46.77
N ASP A 113 20.91 27.44 -47.18
CA ASP A 113 22.05 28.33 -46.98
C ASP A 113 22.17 29.42 -48.07
N GLY A 114 22.39 30.67 -47.66
CA GLY A 114 22.67 31.82 -48.53
C GLY A 114 21.44 32.50 -49.17
N GLU A 115 21.69 33.48 -50.06
CA GLU A 115 20.63 34.23 -50.79
C GLU A 115 19.81 33.34 -51.77
N ALA A 116 20.27 32.12 -52.03
CA ALA A 116 19.60 31.12 -52.88
C ALA A 116 18.61 30.21 -52.12
N GLY A 117 18.45 30.37 -50.80
CA GLY A 117 17.51 29.56 -50.02
C GLY A 117 16.06 29.74 -50.48
N SER A 118 15.28 28.65 -50.47
CA SER A 118 13.86 28.68 -50.85
C SER A 118 13.03 29.37 -49.77
N LEU A 119 11.94 30.01 -50.17
CA LEU A 119 10.99 30.58 -49.22
C LEU A 119 10.13 29.48 -48.61
N GLY A 120 9.88 29.60 -47.31
CA GLY A 120 8.99 28.75 -46.54
C GLY A 120 8.00 29.57 -45.74
N LEU A 121 7.08 28.87 -45.10
CA LEU A 121 6.10 29.46 -44.19
C LEU A 121 6.10 28.65 -42.90
N THR A 122 6.18 29.35 -41.77
CA THR A 122 6.02 28.77 -40.44
C THR A 122 4.71 29.28 -39.86
N VAL A 123 3.91 28.38 -39.29
CA VAL A 123 2.65 28.73 -38.59
C VAL A 123 2.71 28.19 -37.15
N PRO A 124 2.01 28.79 -36.18
CA PRO A 124 1.95 28.28 -34.82
C PRO A 124 1.41 26.85 -34.75
N ALA A 125 2.02 26.03 -33.90
CA ALA A 125 1.44 24.79 -33.42
C ALA A 125 0.64 25.09 -32.15
N TRP A 126 -0.68 25.11 -32.27
CA TRP A 126 -1.56 25.38 -31.13
C TRP A 126 -1.71 24.17 -30.21
N ASP A 127 -1.95 24.45 -28.93
CA ASP A 127 -2.17 23.42 -27.94
C ASP A 127 -3.44 22.60 -28.18
N TRP A 128 -3.45 21.42 -27.58
CA TRP A 128 -4.56 20.49 -27.70
C TRP A 128 -5.85 21.04 -27.09
N GLU A 129 -5.75 21.79 -25.98
CA GLU A 129 -6.91 22.32 -25.26
C GLU A 129 -7.67 23.35 -26.09
N SER A 130 -6.97 24.29 -26.75
CA SER A 130 -7.61 25.28 -27.62
C SER A 130 -8.24 24.63 -28.86
N LEU A 131 -7.55 23.65 -29.46
CA LEU A 131 -8.08 22.89 -30.59
C LEU A 131 -9.37 22.12 -30.21
N LEU A 132 -9.38 21.49 -29.03
CA LEU A 132 -10.57 20.82 -28.51
C LEU A 132 -11.72 21.80 -28.26
N ALA A 133 -11.44 22.96 -27.65
CA ALA A 133 -12.45 23.99 -27.42
C ALA A 133 -13.04 24.50 -28.73
N LEU A 134 -12.22 24.73 -29.76
CA LEU A 134 -12.69 25.13 -31.10
C LEU A 134 -13.53 24.04 -31.77
N ALA A 135 -13.14 22.77 -31.65
CA ALA A 135 -13.89 21.64 -32.17
C ALA A 135 -15.28 21.53 -31.53
N GLU A 136 -15.36 21.72 -30.21
CA GLU A 136 -16.60 21.71 -29.46
C GLU A 136 -17.49 22.90 -29.79
N ALA A 137 -16.92 24.11 -29.84
CA ALA A 137 -17.63 25.33 -30.20
C ALA A 137 -18.22 25.26 -31.62
N ALA A 138 -17.53 24.59 -32.54
CA ALA A 138 -18.01 24.33 -33.90
C ALA A 138 -19.07 23.19 -33.98
N GLY A 139 -19.42 22.58 -32.84
CA GLY A 139 -20.45 21.55 -32.75
C GLY A 139 -19.99 20.14 -33.12
N LEU A 140 -18.68 19.88 -33.25
CA LEU A 140 -18.19 18.53 -33.59
C LEU A 140 -18.58 17.50 -32.53
N ARG A 141 -18.51 17.83 -31.22
CA ARG A 141 -18.95 16.90 -30.17
C ARG A 141 -20.44 16.56 -30.28
N ALA A 142 -21.29 17.57 -30.52
CA ALA A 142 -22.73 17.36 -30.69
C ALA A 142 -23.03 16.53 -31.95
N GLY A 143 -22.35 16.81 -33.06
CA GLY A 143 -22.45 16.02 -34.28
C GLY A 143 -22.05 14.57 -34.09
N TRP A 144 -20.97 14.33 -33.32
CA TRP A 144 -20.53 12.98 -32.97
C TRP A 144 -21.57 12.26 -32.10
N GLN A 145 -22.13 12.93 -31.08
CA GLN A 145 -23.18 12.37 -30.23
C GLN A 145 -24.41 11.94 -31.05
N ALA A 146 -24.84 12.77 -32.01
CA ALA A 146 -25.94 12.45 -32.92
C ALA A 146 -25.62 11.18 -33.75
N ALA A 147 -24.41 11.07 -34.29
CA ALA A 147 -24.00 9.89 -35.04
C ALA A 147 -23.93 8.62 -34.17
N MET A 148 -23.45 8.75 -32.93
CA MET A 148 -23.43 7.66 -31.96
C MET A 148 -24.83 7.21 -31.53
N ALA A 149 -25.82 8.11 -31.54
CA ALA A 149 -27.20 7.78 -31.21
C ALA A 149 -27.88 6.91 -32.28
N GLU A 150 -27.41 6.95 -33.54
CA GLU A 150 -27.91 6.09 -34.62
C GLU A 150 -27.35 4.65 -34.56
N LEU A 151 -26.30 4.41 -33.77
CA LEU A 151 -25.74 3.08 -33.58
C LEU A 151 -26.55 2.30 -32.54
N ASP A 152 -26.80 1.03 -32.82
CA ASP A 152 -27.43 0.14 -31.83
C ASP A 152 -26.47 -0.19 -30.66
N ALA A 153 -26.98 -0.90 -29.66
CA ALA A 153 -26.17 -1.23 -28.48
C ALA A 153 -24.95 -2.11 -28.81
N GLN A 154 -25.09 -3.06 -29.75
CA GLN A 154 -24.01 -3.96 -30.15
C GLN A 154 -22.94 -3.20 -30.95
N GLN A 155 -23.35 -2.36 -31.90
CA GLN A 155 -22.46 -1.50 -32.68
C GLN A 155 -21.67 -0.54 -31.80
N ARG A 156 -22.31 0.05 -30.79
CA ARG A 156 -21.62 0.93 -29.83
C ARG A 156 -20.59 0.16 -28.99
N LEU A 157 -20.90 -1.08 -28.61
CA LEU A 157 -19.96 -1.92 -27.87
C LEU A 157 -18.74 -2.29 -28.74
N LEU A 158 -18.97 -2.73 -29.98
CA LEU A 158 -17.92 -3.06 -30.94
C LEU A 158 -17.04 -1.86 -31.30
N LEU A 159 -17.60 -0.64 -31.33
CA LEU A 159 -16.82 0.58 -31.54
C LEU A 159 -15.83 0.85 -30.39
N CYS A 160 -16.18 0.42 -29.18
CA CYS A 160 -15.42 0.67 -27.96
C CYS A 160 -14.55 -0.52 -27.53
N GLU A 161 -14.62 -1.68 -28.20
CA GLU A 161 -13.98 -2.92 -27.72
C GLU A 161 -12.46 -2.77 -27.54
N ASP A 162 -11.77 -2.16 -28.52
CA ASP A 162 -10.31 -1.92 -28.47
C ASP A 162 -9.97 -0.46 -28.14
N GLY A 163 -10.67 0.15 -27.19
CA GLY A 163 -10.35 1.52 -26.80
C GLY A 163 -10.70 2.57 -27.85
N GLY A 164 -11.34 2.21 -28.96
CA GLY A 164 -11.53 3.08 -30.13
C GLY A 164 -10.26 3.32 -30.97
N TYR A 165 -9.23 2.48 -30.84
CA TYR A 165 -8.02 2.52 -31.68
C TYR A 165 -8.21 1.77 -33.00
N SER A 166 -8.78 0.58 -32.93
CA SER A 166 -9.11 -0.24 -34.10
C SER A 166 -10.58 -0.66 -34.04
N PRO A 167 -11.51 0.26 -34.35
CA PRO A 167 -12.94 -0.05 -34.26
C PRO A 167 -13.33 -1.13 -35.27
N ASP A 168 -14.29 -1.97 -34.91
CA ASP A 168 -14.76 -3.05 -35.78
C ASP A 168 -15.24 -2.52 -37.15
N GLU A 169 -14.78 -3.19 -38.21
CA GLU A 169 -15.02 -2.75 -39.59
C GLU A 169 -16.52 -2.71 -39.94
N SER A 170 -17.34 -3.58 -39.35
CA SER A 170 -18.79 -3.60 -39.59
C SER A 170 -19.46 -2.32 -39.05
N VAL A 171 -18.98 -1.79 -37.93
CA VAL A 171 -19.46 -0.53 -37.36
C VAL A 171 -19.01 0.63 -38.22
N LEU A 172 -17.75 0.65 -38.64
CA LEU A 172 -17.24 1.68 -39.56
C LEU A 172 -18.01 1.69 -40.89
N LYS A 173 -18.36 0.52 -41.44
CA LYS A 173 -19.23 0.38 -42.62
C LYS A 173 -20.62 0.99 -42.36
N ALA A 174 -21.21 0.73 -41.20
CA ALA A 174 -22.52 1.28 -40.83
C ALA A 174 -22.49 2.81 -40.72
N MET A 175 -21.48 3.37 -40.05
CA MET A 175 -21.27 4.81 -39.93
C MET A 175 -21.00 5.45 -41.30
N TRP A 176 -20.13 4.84 -42.10
CA TRP A 176 -19.82 5.32 -43.45
C TRP A 176 -21.05 5.34 -44.35
N LYS A 177 -21.93 4.33 -44.30
CA LYS A 177 -23.20 4.32 -45.05
C LYS A 177 -24.12 5.48 -44.66
N ARG A 178 -24.05 5.93 -43.41
CA ARG A 178 -24.87 7.03 -42.86
C ARG A 178 -24.19 8.40 -42.92
N ARG A 179 -22.94 8.47 -43.41
CA ARG A 179 -22.11 9.70 -43.40
C ARG A 179 -22.80 10.95 -43.97
N ALA A 180 -23.70 10.79 -44.96
CA ALA A 180 -24.44 11.89 -45.54
C ALA A 180 -25.34 12.64 -44.53
N ARG A 181 -25.74 11.99 -43.43
CA ARG A 181 -26.49 12.57 -42.32
C ARG A 181 -25.63 13.37 -41.34
N HIS A 182 -24.31 13.25 -41.42
CA HIS A 182 -23.36 13.91 -40.53
C HIS A 182 -22.34 14.71 -41.35
N PRO A 183 -22.77 15.80 -42.03
CA PRO A 183 -21.95 16.55 -42.98
C PRO A 183 -20.74 17.27 -42.36
N LEU A 184 -20.77 17.45 -41.03
CA LEU A 184 -19.66 18.01 -40.26
C LEU A 184 -18.38 17.18 -40.39
N PHE A 185 -18.49 15.86 -40.54
CA PHE A 185 -17.33 14.98 -40.61
C PHE A 185 -17.08 14.48 -42.03
N ARG A 186 -15.87 14.69 -42.55
CA ARG A 186 -15.51 14.17 -43.86
C ARG A 186 -14.76 12.86 -43.75
N TRP A 187 -15.36 11.81 -44.28
CA TRP A 187 -14.69 10.53 -44.48
C TRP A 187 -13.71 10.63 -45.65
N GLY A 188 -12.56 9.96 -45.51
CA GLY A 188 -11.58 9.84 -46.59
C GLY A 188 -12.17 9.21 -47.85
N ALA A 189 -11.56 9.52 -49.00
CA ALA A 189 -12.03 9.09 -50.30
C ALA A 189 -11.91 7.56 -50.49
N PRO A 190 -12.72 6.93 -51.38
CA PRO A 190 -12.49 5.55 -51.78
C PRO A 190 -11.07 5.39 -52.37
N GLY A 191 -10.23 4.58 -51.73
CA GLY A 191 -8.82 4.36 -52.13
C GLY A 191 -7.79 4.95 -51.15
N GLU A 192 -8.20 5.83 -50.23
CA GLU A 192 -7.33 6.34 -49.15
C GLU A 192 -7.21 5.33 -48.00
N GLY A 193 -6.72 4.14 -48.30
CA GLY A 193 -6.52 3.11 -47.31
C GLY A 193 -7.81 2.44 -46.81
N ASP A 194 -7.72 1.81 -45.64
CA ASP A 194 -8.84 1.07 -45.06
C ASP A 194 -9.92 2.00 -44.46
N LEU A 195 -11.03 1.46 -43.93
CA LEU A 195 -12.08 2.30 -43.35
C LEU A 195 -11.65 3.00 -42.07
N THR A 196 -10.69 2.46 -41.34
CA THR A 196 -10.15 3.03 -40.11
C THR A 196 -9.32 4.26 -40.44
N GLU A 197 -8.47 4.18 -41.47
CA GLU A 197 -7.67 5.29 -41.98
C GLU A 197 -8.54 6.40 -42.59
N ARG A 198 -9.70 6.04 -43.16
CA ARG A 198 -10.69 6.99 -43.69
C ARG A 198 -11.65 7.55 -42.64
N MET A 199 -11.63 7.03 -41.42
CA MET A 199 -12.47 7.54 -40.33
C MET A 199 -12.02 8.97 -39.95
N PRO A 200 -12.95 9.93 -39.83
CA PRO A 200 -12.60 11.29 -39.39
C PRO A 200 -11.94 11.27 -38.01
N PHE A 201 -10.91 12.08 -37.82
CA PHE A 201 -10.08 12.05 -36.60
C PHE A 201 -10.91 12.24 -35.31
N TRP A 202 -11.85 13.19 -35.35
CA TRP A 202 -12.68 13.54 -34.20
C TRP A 202 -13.65 12.42 -33.77
N TYR A 203 -14.07 11.54 -34.70
CA TYR A 203 -14.83 10.34 -34.31
C TYR A 203 -14.02 9.46 -33.38
N GLY A 204 -12.81 9.07 -33.81
CA GLY A 204 -11.93 8.23 -33.00
C GLY A 204 -11.53 8.92 -31.69
N TYR A 205 -11.31 10.24 -31.72
CA TYR A 205 -10.99 11.00 -30.52
C TYR A 205 -12.11 10.94 -29.48
N PHE A 206 -13.36 11.29 -29.85
CA PHE A 206 -14.46 11.33 -28.88
C PHE A 206 -14.85 9.94 -28.37
N VAL A 207 -14.66 8.88 -29.16
CA VAL A 207 -14.79 7.49 -28.67
C VAL A 207 -13.76 7.21 -27.58
N ARG A 208 -12.47 7.48 -27.84
CA ARG A 208 -11.39 7.30 -26.87
C ARG A 208 -11.60 8.09 -25.59
N GLU A 209 -12.04 9.34 -25.72
CA GLU A 209 -12.31 10.21 -24.58
C GLU A 209 -13.45 9.68 -23.72
N ARG A 210 -14.58 9.31 -24.33
CA ARG A 210 -15.70 8.69 -23.61
C ARG A 210 -15.26 7.43 -22.85
N MET A 211 -14.43 6.59 -23.46
CA MET A 211 -13.92 5.40 -22.79
C MET A 211 -13.01 5.72 -21.60
N ARG A 212 -12.17 6.76 -21.71
CA ARG A 212 -11.36 7.24 -20.59
C ARG A 212 -12.24 7.74 -19.44
N GLU A 213 -13.32 8.46 -19.74
CA GLU A 213 -14.30 8.89 -18.73
C GLU A 213 -15.00 7.71 -18.07
N GLU A 214 -15.49 6.74 -18.85
CA GLU A 214 -16.18 5.56 -18.33
C GLU A 214 -15.24 4.71 -17.44
N THR A 215 -14.01 4.47 -17.90
CA THR A 215 -12.98 3.79 -17.12
C THR A 215 -12.62 4.57 -15.85
N GLY A 216 -12.55 5.90 -15.93
CA GLY A 216 -12.31 6.77 -14.78
C GLY A 216 -13.42 6.65 -13.73
N ARG A 217 -14.68 6.72 -14.16
CA ARG A 217 -15.86 6.55 -13.29
C ARG A 217 -15.90 5.17 -12.65
N GLU A 218 -15.57 4.10 -13.39
CA GLU A 218 -15.51 2.74 -12.84
C GLU A 218 -14.41 2.60 -11.79
N ARG A 219 -13.21 3.12 -12.06
CA ARG A 219 -12.10 3.14 -11.09
C ARG A 219 -12.48 3.89 -9.82
N GLU A 220 -13.15 5.03 -9.95
CA GLU A 220 -13.64 5.81 -8.81
C GLU A 220 -14.69 5.06 -7.99
N ARG A 221 -15.65 4.41 -8.66
CA ARG A 221 -16.65 3.54 -8.01
C ARG A 221 -15.97 2.39 -7.24
N LEU A 222 -15.00 1.72 -7.85
CA LEU A 222 -14.23 0.66 -7.20
C LEU A 222 -13.43 1.19 -6.00
N ARG A 223 -12.83 2.38 -6.11
CA ARG A 223 -12.12 3.05 -5.01
C ARG A 223 -13.07 3.34 -3.85
N LEU A 224 -14.25 3.90 -4.13
CA LEU A 224 -15.26 4.18 -3.11
C LEU A 224 -15.76 2.89 -2.45
N ALA A 225 -16.08 1.86 -3.24
CA ALA A 225 -16.50 0.56 -2.72
C ALA A 225 -15.44 -0.08 -1.82
N ARG A 226 -14.15 0.00 -2.19
CA ARG A 226 -13.02 -0.45 -1.35
C ARG A 226 -12.90 0.37 -0.06
N SER A 227 -13.08 1.69 -0.14
CA SER A 227 -13.05 2.58 1.03
C SER A 227 -14.18 2.26 2.02
N VAL A 228 -15.42 2.12 1.53
CA VAL A 228 -16.59 1.73 2.34
C VAL A 228 -16.37 0.36 2.98
N LYS A 229 -15.89 -0.63 2.21
CA LYS A 229 -15.57 -1.97 2.73
C LYS A 229 -14.52 -1.90 3.83
N ALA A 230 -13.46 -1.11 3.66
CA ALA A 230 -12.40 -0.96 4.65
C ALA A 230 -12.91 -0.31 5.95
N ALA A 231 -13.76 0.72 5.84
CA ALA A 231 -14.37 1.37 7.00
C ALA A 231 -15.25 0.40 7.79
N LEU A 232 -16.17 -0.31 7.12
CA LEU A 232 -17.05 -1.31 7.75
C LEU A 232 -16.26 -2.44 8.43
N LEU A 233 -15.21 -2.95 7.77
CA LEU A 233 -14.33 -3.96 8.38
C LEU A 233 -13.57 -3.41 9.58
N GLY A 234 -13.16 -2.14 9.55
CA GLY A 234 -12.52 -1.45 10.67
C GLY A 234 -13.45 -1.37 11.89
N GLU A 235 -14.69 -0.93 11.69
CA GLU A 235 -15.71 -0.86 12.74
C GLU A 235 -16.03 -2.23 13.33
N PHE A 236 -16.21 -3.25 12.48
CA PHE A 236 -16.49 -4.61 12.93
C PHE A 236 -15.33 -5.18 13.76
N ARG A 237 -14.07 -4.96 13.33
CA ARG A 237 -12.89 -5.37 14.10
C ARG A 237 -12.79 -4.63 15.44
N ALA A 238 -13.09 -3.33 15.45
CA ALA A 238 -13.11 -2.54 16.68
C ALA A 238 -14.17 -3.07 17.66
N GLU A 239 -15.35 -3.43 17.17
CA GLU A 239 -16.42 -4.00 18.02
C GLU A 239 -16.05 -5.37 18.59
N ILE A 240 -15.45 -6.26 17.77
CA ILE A 240 -14.89 -7.53 18.27
C ILE A 240 -13.82 -7.27 19.33
N GLY A 241 -12.95 -6.28 19.11
CA GLY A 241 -11.93 -5.86 20.06
C GLY A 241 -12.55 -5.45 21.41
N ARG A 242 -13.53 -4.53 21.37
CA ARG A 242 -14.26 -4.06 22.55
C ARG A 242 -14.95 -5.21 23.30
N ARG A 243 -15.60 -6.13 22.58
CA ARG A 243 -16.25 -7.31 23.19
C ARG A 243 -15.24 -8.21 23.91
N ARG A 244 -14.12 -8.52 23.26
CA ARG A 244 -13.04 -9.34 23.86
C ARG A 244 -12.43 -8.66 25.09
N GLU A 245 -12.31 -7.34 25.07
CA GLU A 245 -11.81 -6.57 26.21
C GLU A 245 -12.77 -6.65 27.40
N ARG A 246 -14.09 -6.45 27.18
CA ARG A 246 -15.12 -6.64 28.21
C ARG A 246 -15.11 -8.06 28.78
N GLU A 247 -15.01 -9.08 27.94
CA GLU A 247 -14.93 -10.48 28.36
C GLU A 247 -13.66 -10.75 29.22
N ARG A 248 -12.51 -10.16 28.83
CA ARG A 248 -11.27 -10.26 29.61
C ARG A 248 -11.38 -9.56 30.96
N GLU A 249 -12.01 -8.39 31.00
CA GLU A 249 -12.21 -7.64 32.24
C GLU A 249 -13.15 -8.38 33.20
N GLN A 250 -14.27 -8.90 32.72
CA GLN A 250 -15.16 -9.76 33.51
C GLN A 250 -14.43 -11.01 34.03
N ALA A 251 -13.64 -11.67 33.18
CA ALA A 251 -12.84 -12.83 33.59
C ALA A 251 -11.74 -12.48 34.60
N ARG A 252 -11.24 -11.24 34.62
CA ARG A 252 -10.29 -10.75 35.64
C ARG A 252 -11.01 -10.50 36.97
N LEU A 253 -12.18 -9.87 36.95
CA LEU A 253 -12.99 -9.62 38.14
C LEU A 253 -13.42 -10.93 38.81
N LEU A 254 -13.93 -11.89 38.04
CA LEU A 254 -14.32 -13.20 38.57
C LEU A 254 -13.13 -13.94 39.19
N ARG A 255 -11.96 -13.91 38.55
CA ARG A 255 -10.73 -14.49 39.10
C ARG A 255 -10.30 -13.82 40.40
N ARG A 256 -10.37 -12.49 40.47
CA ARG A 256 -10.06 -11.75 41.70
C ARG A 256 -11.00 -12.14 42.85
N GLN A 257 -12.31 -12.24 42.58
CA GLN A 257 -13.29 -12.69 43.57
C GLN A 257 -13.01 -14.13 44.04
N GLN A 258 -12.64 -15.03 43.12
CA GLN A 258 -12.25 -16.40 43.45
C GLN A 258 -10.99 -16.43 44.33
N ASP A 259 -9.96 -15.67 43.97
CA ASP A 259 -8.70 -15.57 44.70
C ASP A 259 -8.94 -15.00 46.13
N GLU A 260 -9.75 -13.95 46.29
CA GLU A 260 -10.14 -13.38 47.58
C GLU A 260 -10.93 -14.36 48.46
N ARG A 261 -11.86 -15.12 47.85
CA ARG A 261 -12.64 -16.15 48.55
C ARG A 261 -11.77 -17.32 49.00
N ALA A 262 -10.79 -17.74 48.19
CA ALA A 262 -9.82 -18.76 48.55
C ALA A 262 -9.01 -18.33 49.78
N LEU A 263 -8.53 -17.08 49.80
CA LEU A 263 -7.76 -16.55 50.92
C LEU A 263 -8.58 -16.52 52.22
N ARG A 264 -9.86 -16.12 52.15
CA ARG A 264 -10.77 -16.13 53.31
C ARG A 264 -10.96 -17.53 53.89
N LEU A 265 -11.29 -18.51 53.04
CA LEU A 265 -11.49 -19.91 53.45
C LEU A 265 -10.23 -20.51 54.08
N GLN A 266 -9.04 -20.11 53.62
CA GLN A 266 -7.79 -20.51 54.25
C GLN A 266 -7.57 -19.83 55.61
N GLY A 267 -7.94 -18.55 55.76
CA GLY A 267 -7.91 -17.84 57.03
C GLY A 267 -8.79 -18.48 58.10
N GLU A 268 -9.87 -19.16 57.69
CA GLU A 268 -10.75 -19.96 58.54
C GLU A 268 -10.13 -21.33 58.94
N GLY A 269 -8.90 -21.63 58.53
CA GLY A 269 -8.17 -22.86 58.90
C GLY A 269 -8.41 -24.07 57.98
N ARG A 270 -9.09 -23.89 56.83
CA ARG A 270 -9.35 -24.99 55.89
C ARG A 270 -8.09 -25.43 55.15
N SER A 271 -7.99 -26.73 54.85
CA SER A 271 -6.90 -27.26 54.04
C SER A 271 -7.03 -26.83 52.57
N VAL A 272 -5.92 -26.87 51.81
CA VAL A 272 -5.91 -26.52 50.37
C VAL A 272 -6.88 -27.42 49.58
N SER A 273 -7.05 -28.68 49.99
CA SER A 273 -7.98 -29.62 49.36
C SER A 273 -9.43 -29.23 49.61
N ASP A 274 -9.76 -28.76 50.82
CA ASP A 274 -11.11 -28.31 51.16
C ASP A 274 -11.46 -26.99 50.47
N VAL A 275 -10.49 -26.07 50.37
CA VAL A 275 -10.63 -24.83 49.58
C VAL A 275 -10.91 -25.15 48.11
N ALA A 276 -10.19 -26.13 47.54
CA ALA A 276 -10.41 -26.58 46.17
C ALA A 276 -11.82 -27.15 45.97
N ALA A 277 -12.29 -28.00 46.88
CA ALA A 277 -13.63 -28.58 46.83
C ALA A 277 -14.74 -27.51 46.92
N VAL A 278 -14.62 -26.54 47.84
CA VAL A 278 -15.61 -25.47 48.03
C VAL A 278 -15.68 -24.52 46.83
N LEU A 279 -14.57 -24.29 46.14
CA LEU A 279 -14.52 -23.41 44.97
C LEU A 279 -14.75 -24.14 43.64
N GLY A 280 -14.95 -25.46 43.66
CA GLY A 280 -15.07 -26.27 42.44
C GLY A 280 -13.81 -26.26 41.59
N LEU A 281 -12.63 -26.09 42.22
CA LEU A 281 -11.34 -26.01 41.56
C LEU A 281 -10.56 -27.31 41.75
N THR A 282 -9.59 -27.56 40.86
CA THR A 282 -8.57 -28.57 41.13
C THR A 282 -7.64 -28.12 42.26
N PRO A 283 -7.01 -29.03 43.01
CA PRO A 283 -6.04 -28.68 44.06
C PRO A 283 -4.93 -27.75 43.58
N LYS A 284 -4.47 -27.94 42.33
CA LYS A 284 -3.44 -27.09 41.70
C LYS A 284 -3.95 -25.68 41.40
N GLN A 285 -5.21 -25.55 40.96
CA GLN A 285 -5.83 -24.25 40.72
C GLN A 285 -6.05 -23.49 42.03
N ALA A 286 -6.47 -24.17 43.10
CA ALA A 286 -6.63 -23.58 44.43
C ALA A 286 -5.29 -23.11 45.02
N GLU A 287 -4.22 -23.90 44.87
CA GLU A 287 -2.86 -23.51 45.28
C GLU A 287 -2.39 -22.25 44.54
N ASN A 288 -2.59 -22.20 43.22
CA ASN A 288 -2.24 -21.02 42.40
C ASN A 288 -3.09 -19.79 42.75
N ALA A 289 -4.38 -19.97 43.05
CA ALA A 289 -5.28 -18.90 43.51
C ALA A 289 -4.82 -18.31 44.84
N LEU A 290 -4.50 -19.17 45.81
CA LEU A 290 -3.96 -18.76 47.11
C LEU A 290 -2.61 -18.05 46.97
N ALA A 291 -1.71 -18.54 46.10
CA ALA A 291 -0.42 -17.90 45.85
C ALA A 291 -0.60 -16.47 45.31
N ARG A 292 -1.47 -16.28 44.31
CA ARG A 292 -1.80 -14.96 43.78
C ARG A 292 -2.48 -14.06 44.81
N ALA A 293 -3.44 -14.60 45.57
CA ALA A 293 -4.16 -13.84 46.59
C ALA A 293 -3.23 -13.35 47.71
N ARG A 294 -2.31 -14.20 48.18
CA ARG A 294 -1.29 -13.82 49.18
C ARG A 294 -0.35 -12.75 48.65
N GLN A 295 0.10 -12.88 47.40
CA GLN A 295 0.93 -11.89 46.75
C GLN A 295 0.21 -10.53 46.62
N ALA A 296 -1.07 -10.55 46.23
CA ALA A 296 -1.90 -9.34 46.12
C ALA A 296 -2.20 -8.71 47.48
N ALA A 297 -2.31 -9.51 48.54
CA ALA A 297 -2.50 -9.06 49.92
C ALA A 297 -1.22 -8.56 50.59
N GLY A 298 -0.09 -8.46 49.86
CA GLY A 298 1.19 -8.03 50.42
C GLY A 298 1.79 -9.02 51.43
N VAL A 299 1.27 -10.25 51.49
CA VAL A 299 1.87 -11.34 52.27
C VAL A 299 3.05 -11.87 51.46
N THR A 300 4.17 -11.15 51.55
CA THR A 300 5.40 -11.48 50.83
C THR A 300 5.81 -12.91 51.18
N ALA A 301 6.11 -13.71 50.15
CA ALA A 301 6.76 -14.99 50.32
C ALA A 301 7.99 -14.80 51.23
N ARG A 302 8.09 -15.60 52.30
CA ARG A 302 9.24 -15.60 53.23
C ARG A 302 10.54 -15.54 52.42
N ARG A 303 11.50 -14.69 52.80
CA ARG A 303 12.74 -14.55 52.02
C ARG A 303 13.45 -15.90 52.02
N VAL A 304 14.12 -16.23 50.91
CA VAL A 304 14.86 -17.50 50.78
C VAL A 304 15.90 -17.67 51.89
N ALA A 305 16.49 -16.56 52.37
CA ALA A 305 17.40 -16.53 53.51
C ALA A 305 16.73 -16.97 54.84
N ASP A 306 15.46 -16.62 55.05
CA ASP A 306 14.70 -17.00 56.25
C ASP A 306 14.45 -18.51 56.26
N LEU A 307 14.06 -19.08 55.10
CA LEU A 307 13.82 -20.51 54.93
C LEU A 307 15.09 -21.37 55.10
N GLN A 308 16.25 -20.86 54.64
CA GLN A 308 17.53 -21.54 54.84
C GLN A 308 17.98 -21.50 56.31
N THR A 309 17.69 -20.41 57.02
CA THR A 309 18.03 -20.26 58.44
C THR A 309 17.16 -21.14 59.33
N GLU A 310 15.85 -21.20 59.06
CA GLU A 310 14.93 -22.13 59.74
C GLU A 310 15.37 -23.59 59.54
N ARG A 311 15.72 -23.98 58.30
CA ARG A 311 16.16 -25.36 58.02
C ARG A 311 17.43 -25.74 58.76
N ARG A 312 18.40 -24.84 58.89
CA ARG A 312 19.63 -25.06 59.67
C ARG A 312 19.31 -25.29 61.16
N ARG A 313 18.41 -24.48 61.72
CA ARG A 313 17.94 -24.64 63.10
C ARG A 313 17.23 -25.98 63.32
N ASP A 314 16.36 -26.36 62.38
CA ASP A 314 15.65 -27.64 62.42
C ASP A 314 16.62 -28.83 62.31
N ALA A 315 17.65 -28.73 61.45
CA ALA A 315 18.68 -29.75 61.30
C ALA A 315 19.52 -29.92 62.58
N ALA A 316 19.96 -28.82 63.20
CA ALA A 316 20.67 -28.85 64.48
C ALA A 316 19.82 -29.45 65.61
N ARG A 317 18.54 -29.11 65.68
CA ARG A 317 17.59 -29.68 66.65
C ARG A 317 17.41 -31.18 66.44
N ALA A 318 17.31 -31.64 65.18
CA ALA A 318 17.19 -33.06 64.86
C ALA A 318 18.42 -33.85 65.34
N VAL A 319 19.63 -33.32 65.13
CA VAL A 319 20.88 -33.94 65.60
C VAL A 319 20.95 -33.95 67.12
N GLY A 320 20.56 -32.86 67.79
CA GLY A 320 20.45 -32.82 69.26
C GLY A 320 19.54 -33.90 69.83
N LEU A 321 18.34 -34.06 69.25
CA LEU A 321 17.39 -35.13 69.65
C LEU A 321 17.93 -36.54 69.35
N LYS A 322 18.71 -36.70 68.28
CA LYS A 322 19.36 -37.99 67.96
C LYS A 322 20.44 -38.35 68.98
N ARG A 323 21.23 -37.37 69.43
CA ARG A 323 22.27 -37.53 70.46
C ARG A 323 21.70 -37.82 71.84
N SER A 324 20.51 -37.32 72.16
CA SER A 324 19.78 -37.68 73.38
C SER A 324 19.11 -39.07 73.33
N GLY A 325 19.44 -39.90 72.33
CA GLY A 325 19.03 -41.30 72.25
C GLY A 325 17.68 -41.56 71.57
N LEU A 326 17.00 -40.55 71.01
CA LEU A 326 15.72 -40.79 70.34
C LEU A 326 15.90 -41.50 68.99
N ALA A 327 14.98 -42.43 68.70
CA ALA A 327 14.89 -43.07 67.39
C ALA A 327 14.23 -42.13 66.36
N ARG A 328 14.52 -42.32 65.07
CA ARG A 328 14.04 -41.46 63.97
C ARG A 328 12.53 -41.22 63.97
N ALA A 329 11.74 -42.26 64.26
CA ALA A 329 10.28 -42.16 64.34
C ALA A 329 9.81 -41.29 65.53
N GLN A 330 10.52 -41.30 66.64
CA GLN A 330 10.22 -40.48 67.81
C GLN A 330 10.62 -39.02 67.57
N ILE A 331 11.73 -38.77 66.87
CA ILE A 331 12.15 -37.43 66.43
C ILE A 331 11.10 -36.85 65.46
N ALA A 332 10.60 -37.64 64.51
CA ALA A 332 9.55 -37.24 63.58
C ALA A 332 8.28 -36.78 64.30
N ARG A 333 7.85 -37.52 65.33
CA ARG A 333 6.73 -37.13 66.19
C ARG A 333 7.03 -35.84 66.99
N ALA A 334 8.21 -35.75 67.61
CA ALA A 334 8.60 -34.60 68.42
C ALA A 334 8.72 -33.30 67.60
N MET A 335 9.04 -33.39 66.31
CA MET A 335 9.16 -32.25 65.40
C MET A 335 7.89 -31.98 64.58
N GLY A 336 6.87 -32.84 64.65
CA GLY A 336 5.67 -32.75 63.82
C GLY A 336 5.95 -32.89 62.31
N ARG A 337 6.90 -33.74 61.92
CA ARG A 337 7.35 -33.95 60.53
C ARG A 337 7.29 -35.42 60.12
N SER A 338 7.39 -35.70 58.82
CA SER A 338 7.52 -37.08 58.32
C SER A 338 8.89 -37.68 58.63
N ALA A 339 8.96 -39.01 58.73
CA ALA A 339 10.22 -39.73 58.94
C ALA A 339 11.27 -39.43 57.85
N ASP A 340 10.83 -39.25 56.60
CA ASP A 340 11.71 -38.91 55.47
C ASP A 340 12.27 -37.48 55.59
N THR A 341 11.45 -36.55 56.10
CA THR A 341 11.91 -35.17 56.34
C THR A 341 12.98 -35.13 57.42
N VAL A 342 12.78 -35.89 58.50
CA VAL A 342 13.77 -36.03 59.59
C VAL A 342 15.05 -36.69 59.09
N ASP A 343 14.96 -37.70 58.23
CA ASP A 343 16.13 -38.34 57.64
C ASP A 343 17.02 -37.35 56.86
N GLU A 344 16.40 -36.49 56.04
CA GLU A 344 17.12 -35.46 55.31
C GLU A 344 17.65 -34.35 56.24
N LEU A 345 16.92 -33.97 57.29
CA LEU A 345 17.40 -32.99 58.29
C LEU A 345 18.58 -33.51 59.11
N LEU A 346 18.60 -34.80 59.46
CA LEU A 346 19.73 -35.42 60.14
C LEU A 346 20.97 -35.46 59.24
N LYS A 347 20.80 -35.81 57.97
CA LYS A 347 21.88 -35.78 56.98
C LYS A 347 22.43 -34.36 56.78
N ASP A 348 21.55 -33.36 56.71
CA ASP A 348 21.94 -31.95 56.60
C ASP A 348 22.67 -31.50 57.89
N GLY A 349 22.12 -31.80 59.07
CA GLY A 349 22.68 -31.39 60.36
C GLY A 349 24.05 -31.99 60.67
N LEU A 350 24.23 -33.29 60.42
CA LEU A 350 25.54 -33.94 60.60
C LEU A 350 26.60 -33.36 59.68
N PHE A 351 26.23 -33.01 58.44
CA PHE A 351 27.15 -32.34 57.52
C PHE A 351 27.49 -30.91 57.97
N TYR A 352 26.54 -30.17 58.55
CA TYR A 352 26.80 -28.81 59.04
C TYR A 352 27.65 -28.77 60.31
N GLU A 353 27.63 -29.82 61.15
CA GLU A 353 28.50 -29.92 62.32
C GLU A 353 29.94 -30.26 61.94
N THR A 354 30.15 -31.27 61.08
CA THR A 354 31.49 -31.71 60.67
C THR A 354 31.54 -31.99 59.16
N PRO A 355 31.68 -30.96 58.30
CA PRO A 355 31.70 -31.13 56.84
C PRO A 355 32.84 -32.03 56.34
N HIS A 356 33.96 -32.05 57.06
CA HIS A 356 35.17 -32.81 56.70
C HIS A 356 34.98 -34.33 56.78
N ASP A 357 34.01 -34.81 57.59
CA ASP A 357 33.69 -36.24 57.71
C ASP A 357 32.96 -36.77 56.47
N GLN A 358 32.53 -35.88 55.56
CA GLN A 358 31.85 -36.22 54.30
C GLN A 358 32.59 -35.56 53.11
N PRO A 359 33.80 -36.05 52.75
CA PRO A 359 34.68 -35.39 51.79
C PRO A 359 34.06 -35.23 50.40
N GLU A 360 33.37 -36.25 49.87
CA GLU A 360 32.70 -36.18 48.57
C GLU A 360 31.59 -35.12 48.54
N ARG A 361 30.85 -34.98 49.64
CA ARG A 361 29.77 -33.98 49.78
C ARG A 361 30.34 -32.58 49.92
N LEU A 362 31.43 -32.44 50.66
CA LEU A 362 32.15 -31.17 50.82
C LEU A 362 32.75 -30.69 49.49
N GLU A 363 33.34 -31.58 48.70
CA GLU A 363 33.87 -31.25 47.37
C GLU A 363 32.76 -30.78 46.42
N LEU A 364 31.63 -31.48 46.40
CA LEU A 364 30.48 -31.10 45.58
C LEU A 364 29.88 -29.75 45.99
N ALA A 365 29.84 -29.46 47.30
CA ALA A 365 29.40 -28.17 47.83
C ALA A 365 30.35 -27.03 47.45
N ARG A 366 31.67 -27.24 47.53
CA ARG A 366 32.70 -26.26 47.10
C ARG A 366 32.60 -25.97 45.61
N ARG A 367 32.57 -27.02 44.79
CA ARG A 367 32.40 -26.88 43.33
C ARG A 367 31.11 -26.14 42.98
N CYS A 368 30.03 -26.39 43.72
CA CYS A 368 28.78 -25.64 43.55
C CYS A 368 28.92 -24.16 43.94
N ALA A 369 29.66 -23.84 45.02
CA ALA A 369 29.94 -22.46 45.41
C ALA A 369 30.78 -21.71 44.36
N ASP A 370 31.82 -22.36 43.82
CA ASP A 370 32.68 -21.78 42.78
C ASP A 370 31.91 -21.47 41.50
N LEU A 371 31.06 -22.39 41.06
CA LEU A 371 30.19 -22.17 39.89
C LEU A 371 29.20 -21.02 40.14
N ARG A 372 28.70 -20.86 41.36
CA ARG A 372 27.82 -19.74 41.72
C ARG A 372 28.59 -18.41 41.76
N ALA A 373 29.80 -18.40 42.30
CA ALA A 373 30.67 -17.22 42.32
C ALA A 373 31.07 -16.77 40.92
N ALA A 374 31.20 -17.70 39.98
CA ALA A 374 31.41 -17.42 38.55
C ALA A 374 30.15 -16.89 37.82
N GLY A 375 29.04 -16.64 38.52
CA GLY A 375 27.84 -15.98 37.99
C GLY A 375 26.90 -16.89 37.20
N LEU A 376 27.07 -18.21 37.25
CA LEU A 376 26.20 -19.16 36.53
C LEU A 376 24.80 -19.22 37.14
N VAL A 377 23.78 -19.27 36.27
CA VAL A 377 22.40 -19.38 36.74
C VAL A 377 22.09 -20.82 37.20
N LYS A 378 21.10 -20.97 38.08
CA LYS A 378 20.83 -22.22 38.81
C LYS A 378 20.78 -23.46 37.92
N GLU A 379 20.10 -23.41 36.78
CA GLU A 379 19.97 -24.56 35.88
C GLU A 379 21.30 -24.93 35.20
N GLU A 380 22.19 -23.98 34.96
CA GLU A 380 23.53 -24.22 34.40
C GLU A 380 24.47 -24.85 35.43
N VAL A 381 24.36 -24.45 36.70
CA VAL A 381 25.11 -25.11 37.77
C VAL A 381 24.62 -26.56 37.95
N LEU A 382 23.30 -26.78 37.95
CA LEU A 382 22.72 -28.12 38.08
C LEU A 382 23.19 -29.05 36.94
N SER A 383 23.30 -28.55 35.70
CA SER A 383 23.79 -29.35 34.58
C SER A 383 25.30 -29.63 34.67
N ARG A 384 26.11 -28.69 35.14
CA ARG A 384 27.58 -28.83 35.24
C ARG A 384 28.06 -29.69 36.41
N LEU A 385 27.25 -29.87 37.45
CA LEU A 385 27.60 -30.75 38.56
C LEU A 385 27.56 -32.24 38.18
N ALA A 386 26.94 -32.61 37.06
CA ALA A 386 26.88 -33.98 36.53
C ALA A 386 26.42 -35.05 37.54
N VAL A 387 25.55 -34.66 38.47
CA VAL A 387 24.95 -35.54 39.50
C VAL A 387 23.42 -35.55 39.38
N SER A 388 22.76 -36.45 40.10
CA SER A 388 21.29 -36.46 40.14
C SER A 388 20.74 -35.11 40.62
N ARG A 389 19.55 -34.72 40.13
CA ARG A 389 18.88 -33.47 40.55
C ARG A 389 18.74 -33.36 42.07
N LYS A 390 18.51 -34.47 42.77
CA LYS A 390 18.42 -34.52 44.25
C LYS A 390 19.76 -34.18 44.90
N GLN A 391 20.87 -34.73 44.41
CA GLN A 391 22.23 -34.43 44.89
C GLN A 391 22.63 -32.99 44.58
N ALA A 392 22.34 -32.51 43.36
CA ALA A 392 22.66 -31.15 42.95
C ALA A 392 21.91 -30.11 43.81
N LEU A 393 20.61 -30.31 44.08
CA LEU A 393 19.85 -29.43 44.97
C LEU A 393 20.34 -29.49 46.43
N ARG A 394 20.95 -30.59 46.87
CA ARG A 394 21.59 -30.69 48.19
C ARG A 394 22.91 -29.92 48.21
N ALA A 395 23.76 -30.10 47.20
CA ALA A 395 25.00 -29.36 47.03
C ALA A 395 24.77 -27.83 47.01
N PHE A 396 23.68 -27.37 46.40
CA PHE A 396 23.28 -25.96 46.45
C PHE A 396 23.00 -25.44 47.87
N ARG A 397 22.40 -26.27 48.75
CA ARG A 397 22.16 -25.89 50.15
C ARG A 397 23.45 -25.90 50.95
N ASP A 398 24.28 -26.91 50.73
CA ASP A 398 25.56 -27.07 51.39
C ASP A 398 26.53 -25.95 50.99
N ALA A 399 26.55 -25.53 49.72
CA ALA A 399 27.30 -24.37 49.24
C ALA A 399 26.88 -23.08 49.95
N ALA A 400 25.57 -22.84 50.08
CA ALA A 400 25.06 -21.68 50.81
C ALA A 400 25.46 -21.69 52.30
N PHE A 401 25.55 -22.87 52.90
CA PHE A 401 26.07 -23.02 54.27
C PHE A 401 27.57 -22.68 54.35
N LEU A 402 28.39 -23.19 53.43
CA LEU A 402 29.84 -22.89 53.38
C LEU A 402 30.12 -21.41 53.12
N GLU A 403 29.39 -20.79 52.19
CA GLU A 403 29.46 -19.35 51.91
C GLU A 403 29.12 -18.51 53.16
N ALA A 404 28.09 -18.93 53.92
CA ALA A 404 27.71 -18.26 55.16
C ALA A 404 28.75 -18.42 56.28
N GLN A 405 29.44 -19.56 56.37
CA GLN A 405 30.55 -19.74 57.32
C GLN A 405 31.80 -18.94 56.93
N GLY A 406 32.14 -18.89 55.63
CA GLY A 406 33.27 -18.12 55.12
C GLY A 406 33.11 -16.60 55.33
N ALA A 407 31.88 -16.09 55.24
CA ALA A 407 31.58 -14.68 55.53
C ALA A 407 31.70 -14.32 57.02
N GLN A 408 31.49 -15.28 57.94
CA GLN A 408 31.63 -15.07 59.39
C GLN A 408 33.11 -15.09 59.83
N GLY A 409 33.96 -15.90 59.20
CA GLY A 409 35.41 -15.92 59.49
C GLY A 409 36.19 -14.70 58.98
N ALA A 410 35.64 -13.93 58.04
CA ALA A 410 36.24 -12.69 57.52
C ALA A 410 35.89 -11.43 58.34
N GLN A 411 35.03 -11.54 59.35
CA GLN A 411 34.65 -10.43 60.26
C GLN A 411 35.38 -10.46 61.61
N GLU A 412 36.23 -11.46 61.88
CA GLU A 412 37.05 -11.58 63.09
C GLU A 412 38.57 -11.50 62.81
N VAL A 413 38.99 -10.90 61.70
CA VAL A 413 40.42 -10.59 61.42
C VAL A 413 40.64 -9.09 61.30
#